data_AF-A0A8B8BP36-F1
#
_entry.id   AF-A0A8B8BP36-F1
#
_cell.length_a   1.000
_cell.length_b   1.000
_cell.length_c   1.000
_cell.angle_alpha   90.00
_cell.angle_beta   90.00
_cell.angle_gamma   90.00
#
_symmetry.space_group_name_H-M   'P 1'
#
loop_
_entity.id
_entity.type
_entity.pdbx_description
1 polymer ?
#
loop_
_entity_poly.entity_id
_entity_poly.type
_entity_poly.pdbx_seq_one_letter_code
_entity_poly.pdbx_strand_id
1 'polypeptide(L)'
;MHKHRPLVKPMIVVTTSGYIVSVLGPYLADSKNNDASILKHMIHHNAEELRNWLQEDDVFVVDRGFRDAQDVLEDIGIRMEMPAFMKRGTKQMPTLDSNLSRIVTKVRWIVEAANGRLKQWQYLAKTLPNSQIPFIGDYVRIVAALCNKYRPPLSVSSEEDQELAAKMLHLSQRVNTLQERVENEGLDRRGLIWKTVDAADVAPDFPLYTENDLRQLTLGIYQLRMAQFYSQEHFDIDGGFDILVSDGVPGLVSAKIQSRHVSAKQYKCWIGYNDGVVNGWYCKCKAGTRVVGMCGHISCIVWYLSYGRHQESVKGVRNWTTELEDASDIPEVIDDSDSSDDDDNIVTEE
;
A
#
# COMPACT_ATOMS: atom_id res chain seq x y z
N MET A 1 17.59 -19.81 -3.18
CA MET A 1 16.54 -19.01 -3.85
C MET A 1 17.16 -17.69 -4.32
N HIS A 2 17.71 -17.63 -5.54
CA HIS A 2 18.34 -16.41 -6.07
C HIS A 2 17.24 -15.39 -6.42
N LYS A 3 17.16 -14.29 -5.67
CA LYS A 3 16.34 -13.11 -6.04
C LYS A 3 16.73 -12.70 -7.46
N HIS A 4 15.77 -12.74 -8.40
CA HIS A 4 15.97 -12.32 -9.79
C HIS A 4 16.56 -10.91 -9.85
N ARG A 5 17.86 -10.81 -10.15
CA ARG A 5 18.50 -9.54 -10.47
C ARG A 5 18.47 -9.43 -12.00
N PRO A 6 17.70 -8.50 -12.57
CA PRO A 6 17.72 -8.28 -14.01
C PRO A 6 19.16 -7.90 -14.42
N LEU A 7 19.60 -8.34 -15.60
CA LEU A 7 20.90 -7.93 -16.19
C LEU A 7 20.81 -6.54 -16.81
N VAL A 8 19.65 -6.23 -17.38
CA VAL A 8 19.34 -4.96 -18.03
C VAL A 8 17.97 -4.45 -17.62
N LYS A 9 17.75 -3.14 -17.69
CA LYS A 9 16.46 -2.50 -17.36
C LYS A 9 16.12 -1.40 -18.39
N PRO A 10 14.87 -1.34 -18.89
CA PRO A 10 14.39 -0.19 -19.65
C PRO A 10 13.99 0.95 -18.70
N MET A 11 13.97 2.17 -19.22
CA MET A 11 13.36 3.35 -18.58
C MET A 11 12.10 3.72 -19.35
N ILE A 12 10.97 3.93 -18.67
CA ILE A 12 9.72 4.34 -19.32
C ILE A 12 9.35 5.76 -18.93
N VAL A 13 8.83 6.53 -19.88
CA VAL A 13 8.24 7.85 -19.65
C VAL A 13 6.75 7.75 -19.90
N VAL A 14 5.95 8.21 -18.94
CA VAL A 14 4.50 8.09 -18.94
C VAL A 14 3.90 9.44 -18.63
N THR A 15 2.87 9.84 -19.38
CA THR A 15 2.17 11.11 -19.16
C THR A 15 0.96 10.92 -18.26
N THR A 16 0.46 12.03 -17.69
CA THR A 16 -0.79 12.04 -16.92
C THR A 16 -2.03 11.75 -17.76
N SER A 17 -1.95 11.87 -19.09
CA SER A 17 -2.98 11.36 -20.03
C SER A 17 -3.00 9.83 -20.14
N GLY A 18 -2.09 9.14 -19.45
CA GLY A 18 -2.11 7.69 -19.30
C GLY A 18 -1.50 6.90 -20.46
N TYR A 19 -0.62 7.54 -21.23
CA TYR A 19 0.12 6.91 -22.33
C TYR A 19 1.60 6.77 -22.01
N ILE A 20 2.21 5.69 -22.49
CA ILE A 20 3.67 5.54 -22.48
C ILE A 20 4.21 6.30 -23.69
N VAL A 21 4.94 7.38 -23.48
CA VAL A 21 5.42 8.24 -24.58
C VAL A 21 6.84 7.93 -25.01
N SER A 22 7.62 7.27 -24.15
CA SER A 22 8.98 6.84 -24.49
C SER A 22 9.40 5.61 -23.69
N VAL A 23 10.24 4.77 -24.31
CA VAL A 23 10.86 3.60 -23.70
C VAL A 23 12.34 3.59 -24.09
N LEU A 24 13.20 3.95 -23.15
CA LEU A 24 14.62 4.12 -23.37
C LEU A 24 15.44 2.95 -22.83
N GLY A 25 16.63 2.78 -23.42
CA GLY A 25 17.55 1.69 -23.12
C GLY A 25 17.41 0.50 -24.09
N PRO A 26 17.74 -0.72 -23.63
CA PRO A 26 17.93 -1.11 -22.24
C PRO A 26 19.28 -0.65 -21.65
N TYR A 27 19.31 -0.33 -20.37
CA TYR A 27 20.51 0.03 -19.61
C TYR A 27 21.01 -1.16 -18.79
N LEU A 28 22.30 -1.22 -18.46
CA LEU A 28 22.80 -2.21 -17.50
C LEU A 28 22.10 -2.01 -16.14
N ALA A 29 21.77 -3.10 -15.45
CA ALA A 29 21.17 -3.05 -14.12
C ALA A 29 22.23 -3.06 -13.01
N ASP A 30 23.23 -2.18 -13.14
CA ASP A 30 24.33 -2.01 -12.17
C ASP A 30 24.23 -0.67 -11.41
N SER A 31 25.14 -0.45 -10.46
CA SER A 31 25.16 0.77 -9.65
C SER A 31 25.54 2.03 -10.44
N LYS A 32 26.23 1.88 -11.58
CA LYS A 32 26.63 3.00 -12.44
C LYS A 32 25.44 3.54 -13.23
N ASN A 33 24.47 2.68 -13.53
CA ASN A 33 23.23 3.00 -14.26
C ASN A 33 22.05 3.12 -13.28
N ASN A 34 22.24 3.87 -12.19
CA ASN A 34 21.14 4.25 -11.31
C ASN A 34 20.16 5.20 -12.02
N ASP A 35 18.99 5.40 -11.43
CA ASP A 35 17.88 6.09 -12.08
C ASP A 35 18.21 7.56 -12.41
N ALA A 36 18.89 8.27 -11.51
CA ALA A 36 19.40 9.62 -11.76
C ALA A 36 20.41 9.66 -12.91
N SER A 37 21.36 8.70 -12.96
CA SER A 37 22.39 8.66 -14.01
C SER A 37 21.78 8.38 -15.39
N ILE A 38 20.77 7.50 -15.44
CA ILE A 38 20.01 7.25 -16.66
C ILE A 38 19.28 8.53 -17.10
N LEU A 39 18.58 9.22 -16.20
CA LEU A 39 17.87 10.45 -16.56
C LEU A 39 18.83 11.54 -17.08
N LYS A 40 19.99 11.73 -16.43
CA LYS A 40 21.03 12.64 -16.92
C LYS A 40 21.48 12.27 -18.34
N HIS A 41 21.77 10.99 -18.57
CA HIS A 41 22.14 10.50 -19.90
C HIS A 41 21.04 10.83 -20.94
N MET A 42 19.77 10.58 -20.61
CA MET A 42 18.65 10.88 -21.51
C MET A 42 18.59 12.36 -21.89
N ILE A 43 18.71 13.25 -20.91
CA ILE A 43 18.64 14.69 -21.14
C ILE A 43 19.87 15.18 -21.90
N HIS A 44 21.09 14.81 -21.50
CA HIS A 44 22.32 15.29 -22.14
C HIS A 44 22.46 14.82 -23.59
N HIS A 45 22.08 13.58 -23.89
CA HIS A 45 22.15 13.04 -25.24
C HIS A 45 20.92 13.33 -26.11
N ASN A 46 19.95 14.10 -25.59
CA ASN A 46 18.67 14.36 -26.26
C ASN A 46 18.02 13.06 -26.77
N ALA A 47 17.99 12.04 -25.92
CA ALA A 47 17.54 10.71 -26.31
C ALA A 47 16.09 10.75 -26.80
N GLU A 48 15.82 10.13 -27.96
CA GLU A 48 14.52 10.19 -28.63
C GLU A 48 14.00 11.63 -28.82
N GLU A 49 14.91 12.58 -29.04
CA GLU A 49 14.60 14.00 -29.22
C GLU A 49 13.79 14.60 -28.06
N LEU A 50 13.98 14.08 -26.84
CA LEU A 50 13.24 14.48 -25.63
C LEU A 50 13.12 16.00 -25.47
N ARG A 51 14.19 16.75 -25.73
CA ARG A 51 14.19 18.22 -25.62
C ARG A 51 13.29 18.93 -26.64
N ASN A 52 12.91 18.27 -27.73
CA ASN A 52 12.05 18.84 -28.77
C ASN A 52 10.57 18.86 -28.35
N TRP A 53 10.18 17.99 -27.42
CA TRP A 53 8.79 17.86 -26.97
C TRP A 53 8.60 18.16 -25.48
N LEU A 54 9.67 18.56 -24.78
CA LEU A 54 9.61 19.19 -23.46
C LEU A 54 9.43 20.70 -23.60
N GLN A 55 8.67 21.29 -22.68
CA GLN A 55 8.44 22.73 -22.61
C GLN A 55 8.92 23.28 -21.26
N GLU A 56 9.27 24.57 -21.23
CA GLU A 56 9.53 25.28 -19.99
C GLU A 56 8.31 25.14 -19.05
N ASP A 57 8.57 24.98 -17.75
CA ASP A 57 7.60 24.73 -16.67
C ASP A 57 6.91 23.34 -16.65
N ASP A 58 7.24 22.44 -17.58
CA ASP A 58 6.83 21.04 -17.49
C ASP A 58 7.27 20.41 -16.17
N VAL A 59 6.49 19.45 -15.67
CA VAL A 59 6.70 18.83 -14.36
C VAL A 59 7.03 17.35 -14.49
N PHE A 60 8.21 16.97 -14.01
CA PHE A 60 8.65 15.59 -13.90
C PHE A 60 8.35 15.05 -12.50
N VAL A 61 7.39 14.13 -12.43
CA VAL A 61 7.04 13.44 -11.18
C VAL A 61 7.82 12.13 -11.09
N VAL A 62 8.79 12.07 -10.19
CA VAL A 62 9.77 10.97 -10.13
C VAL A 62 9.92 10.39 -8.72
N ASP A 63 10.49 9.19 -8.66
CA ASP A 63 10.87 8.58 -7.39
C ASP A 63 12.14 9.21 -6.82
N ARG A 64 12.37 8.98 -5.52
CA ARG A 64 13.53 9.52 -4.79
C ARG A 64 14.91 9.11 -5.38
N GLY A 65 14.97 8.03 -6.16
CA GLY A 65 16.19 7.57 -6.83
C GLY A 65 16.70 8.51 -7.93
N PHE A 66 15.88 9.48 -8.35
CA PHE A 66 16.24 10.46 -9.37
C PHE A 66 16.80 11.76 -8.80
N ARG A 67 16.88 11.91 -7.46
CA ARG A 67 17.28 13.15 -6.76
C ARG A 67 18.46 13.85 -7.41
N ASP A 68 19.53 13.10 -7.68
CA ASP A 68 20.80 13.69 -8.13
C ASP A 68 20.72 14.24 -9.56
N ALA A 69 19.59 14.12 -10.27
CA ALA A 69 19.33 14.67 -11.60
C ALA A 69 18.53 15.99 -11.58
N GLN A 70 18.21 16.54 -10.40
CA GLN A 70 17.42 17.76 -10.26
C GLN A 70 18.01 18.94 -11.04
N ASP A 71 19.29 19.26 -10.81
CA ASP A 71 19.97 20.39 -11.47
C ASP A 71 19.89 20.29 -13.00
N VAL A 72 20.01 19.09 -13.56
CA VAL A 72 19.96 18.85 -15.01
C VAL A 72 18.57 19.11 -15.59
N LEU A 73 17.51 18.89 -14.82
CA LEU A 73 16.15 19.22 -15.22
C LEU A 73 15.89 20.73 -15.09
N GLU A 74 16.34 21.34 -14.00
CA GLU A 74 16.17 22.78 -13.77
C GLU A 74 16.92 23.62 -14.82
N ASP A 75 18.10 23.18 -15.26
CA ASP A 75 18.89 23.80 -16.32
C ASP A 75 18.16 23.91 -17.67
N ILE A 76 17.17 23.04 -17.91
CA ILE A 76 16.35 23.05 -19.13
C ILE A 76 14.91 23.53 -18.85
N GLY A 77 14.66 24.16 -17.69
CA GLY A 77 13.37 24.74 -17.33
C GLY A 77 12.31 23.73 -16.85
N ILE A 78 12.72 22.51 -16.48
CA ILE A 78 11.82 21.45 -16.04
C ILE A 78 11.77 21.37 -14.52
N ARG A 79 10.57 21.40 -13.95
CA ARG A 79 10.36 21.26 -12.52
C ARG A 79 10.36 19.79 -12.11
N MET A 80 11.14 19.44 -11.10
CA MET A 80 11.21 18.08 -10.59
C MET A 80 10.44 17.94 -9.28
N GLU A 81 9.45 17.05 -9.26
CA GLU A 81 8.64 16.74 -8.09
C GLU A 81 8.88 15.30 -7.63
N MET A 82 9.19 15.12 -6.34
CA MET A 82 9.44 13.80 -5.75
C MET A 82 9.02 13.74 -4.27
N PRO A 83 8.76 12.55 -3.71
CA PRO A 83 8.38 12.45 -2.31
C PRO A 83 9.49 12.98 -1.38
N ALA A 84 9.14 13.84 -0.43
CA ALA A 84 10.06 14.50 0.48
C ALA A 84 10.93 13.51 1.26
N PHE A 85 12.15 13.90 1.61
CA PHE A 85 13.05 13.05 2.38
C PHE A 85 12.93 13.33 3.88
N MET A 86 13.00 12.28 4.69
CA MET A 86 13.17 12.46 6.13
C MET A 86 14.55 13.05 6.42
N LYS A 87 14.56 14.14 7.17
CA LYS A 87 15.80 14.72 7.70
C LYS A 87 16.48 13.72 8.64
N ARG A 88 17.82 13.71 8.61
CA ARG A 88 18.60 12.80 9.46
C ARG A 88 18.28 13.07 10.94
N GLY A 89 18.05 12.01 11.70
CA GLY A 89 17.72 12.10 13.13
C GLY A 89 16.23 12.30 13.45
N THR A 90 15.37 12.57 12.47
CA THR A 90 13.92 12.66 12.73
C THR A 90 13.25 11.28 12.66
N LYS A 91 12.23 11.08 13.50
CA LYS A 91 11.41 9.85 13.49
C LYS A 91 10.23 9.92 12.52
N GLN A 92 9.80 11.14 12.18
CA GLN A 92 8.66 11.43 11.30
C GLN A 92 8.96 12.64 10.41
N MET A 93 8.25 12.71 9.28
CA MET A 93 8.24 13.89 8.41
C MET A 93 7.29 14.97 8.98
N PRO A 94 7.60 16.26 8.80
CA PRO A 94 6.64 17.34 9.03
C PRO A 94 5.32 17.11 8.27
N THR A 95 4.24 17.73 8.75
CA THR A 95 2.91 17.60 8.13
C THR A 95 2.91 18.07 6.68
N LEU A 96 3.52 19.23 6.41
CA LEU A 96 3.66 19.78 5.06
C LEU A 96 4.36 18.80 4.11
N ASP A 97 5.56 18.32 4.49
CA ASP A 97 6.33 17.35 3.71
C ASP A 97 5.57 16.04 3.47
N SER A 98 4.83 15.57 4.48
CA SER A 98 4.02 14.36 4.37
C SER A 98 2.81 14.53 3.45
N ASN A 99 2.19 15.72 3.47
CA ASN A 99 1.09 16.09 2.59
C ASN A 99 1.57 16.21 1.14
N LEU A 100 2.66 16.95 0.89
CA LEU A 100 3.27 17.10 -0.45
C LEU A 100 3.70 15.74 -1.01
N SER A 101 4.35 14.91 -0.19
CA SER A 101 4.69 13.54 -0.58
C SER A 101 3.46 12.74 -1.02
N ARG A 102 2.32 12.92 -0.35
CA ARG A 102 1.08 12.23 -0.73
C ARG A 102 0.55 12.71 -2.08
N ILE A 103 0.59 14.01 -2.36
CA ILE A 103 0.21 14.59 -3.66
C ILE A 103 1.07 13.98 -4.77
N VAL A 104 2.40 13.99 -4.60
CA VAL A 104 3.34 13.37 -5.55
C VAL A 104 2.99 11.90 -5.78
N THR A 105 2.78 11.12 -4.72
CA THR A 105 2.41 9.70 -4.88
C THR A 105 1.05 9.45 -5.52
N LYS A 106 0.10 10.41 -5.46
CA LYS A 106 -1.19 10.29 -6.15
C LYS A 106 -0.99 10.33 -7.67
N VAL A 107 -0.14 11.22 -8.15
CA VAL A 107 0.15 11.38 -9.58
C VAL A 107 1.05 10.23 -10.07
N ARG A 108 2.09 9.89 -9.30
CA ARG A 108 3.06 8.85 -9.64
C ARG A 108 2.46 7.45 -9.85
N TRP A 109 1.26 7.18 -9.33
CA TRP A 109 0.54 5.92 -9.54
C TRP A 109 0.47 5.50 -11.02
N ILE A 110 0.42 6.46 -11.95
CA ILE A 110 0.36 6.18 -13.39
C ILE A 110 1.55 5.34 -13.88
N VAL A 111 2.74 5.58 -13.30
CA VAL A 111 3.97 4.85 -13.62
C VAL A 111 3.91 3.41 -13.11
N GLU A 112 3.34 3.19 -11.93
CA GLU A 112 3.13 1.86 -11.37
C GLU A 112 2.14 1.06 -12.21
N ALA A 113 1.05 1.72 -12.65
CA ALA A 113 0.04 1.11 -13.51
C ALA A 113 0.61 0.77 -14.91
N ALA A 114 1.43 1.65 -15.50
CA ALA A 114 2.13 1.38 -16.76
C ALA A 114 3.07 0.17 -16.65
N ASN A 115 3.92 0.15 -15.61
CA ASN A 115 4.78 -0.99 -15.32
C ASN A 115 3.98 -2.27 -15.09
N GLY A 116 2.83 -2.19 -14.41
CA GLY A 116 1.90 -3.29 -14.23
C GLY A 116 1.40 -3.86 -15.56
N ARG A 117 1.03 -3.01 -16.53
CA ARG A 117 0.63 -3.44 -17.88
C ARG A 117 1.75 -4.19 -18.59
N LEU A 118 2.98 -3.68 -18.54
CA LEU A 118 4.13 -4.33 -19.18
C LEU A 118 4.44 -5.69 -18.55
N LYS A 119 4.37 -5.80 -17.21
CA LYS A 119 4.64 -7.04 -16.46
C LYS A 119 3.62 -8.16 -16.70
N GLN A 120 2.44 -7.85 -17.23
CA GLN A 120 1.45 -8.87 -17.62
C GLN A 120 1.87 -9.67 -18.86
N TRP A 121 2.84 -9.18 -19.64
CA TRP A 121 3.31 -9.88 -20.83
C TRP A 121 4.27 -11.00 -20.43
N GLN A 122 3.82 -12.25 -20.61
CA GLN A 122 4.55 -13.46 -20.23
C GLN A 122 5.97 -13.50 -20.78
N TYR A 123 6.19 -12.97 -21.99
CA TYR A 123 7.52 -12.92 -22.59
C TYR A 123 8.51 -12.09 -21.75
N LEU A 124 8.08 -10.92 -21.25
CA LEU A 124 8.90 -10.04 -20.41
C LEU A 124 9.06 -10.54 -18.96
N ALA A 125 8.19 -11.46 -18.53
CA ALA A 125 8.25 -12.06 -17.20
C ALA A 125 9.26 -13.21 -17.09
N LYS A 126 9.75 -13.74 -18.23
CA LYS A 126 10.66 -14.88 -18.29
C LYS A 126 12.12 -14.44 -18.37
N THR A 127 13.02 -15.30 -17.91
CA THR A 127 14.45 -15.17 -18.18
C THR A 127 14.71 -15.40 -19.66
N LEU A 128 15.23 -14.39 -20.35
CA LEU A 128 15.60 -14.47 -21.75
C LEU A 128 17.06 -14.91 -21.91
N PRO A 129 17.42 -15.66 -22.96
CA PRO A 129 18.81 -15.97 -23.29
C PRO A 129 19.62 -14.70 -23.58
N ASN A 130 20.92 -14.70 -23.26
CA ASN A 130 21.80 -13.55 -23.51
C ASN A 130 21.87 -13.13 -25.00
N SER A 131 21.61 -14.06 -25.93
CA SER A 131 21.51 -13.75 -27.37
C SER A 131 20.39 -12.75 -27.70
N GLN A 132 19.42 -12.57 -26.81
CA GLN A 132 18.30 -11.65 -26.98
C GLN A 132 18.62 -10.22 -26.54
N ILE A 133 19.73 -9.97 -25.84
CA ILE A 133 20.09 -8.64 -25.29
C ILE A 133 19.95 -7.50 -26.32
N PRO A 134 20.43 -7.63 -27.58
CA PRO A 134 20.30 -6.57 -28.58
C PRO A 134 18.85 -6.16 -28.90
N PHE A 135 17.88 -7.05 -28.67
CA PHE A 135 16.48 -6.87 -29.06
C PHE A 135 15.55 -6.51 -27.88
N ILE A 136 16.03 -6.58 -26.65
CA ILE A 136 15.20 -6.35 -25.44
C ILE A 136 14.52 -4.97 -25.49
N GLY A 137 15.25 -3.93 -25.91
CA GLY A 137 14.68 -2.58 -26.04
C GLY A 137 13.49 -2.55 -26.99
N ASP A 138 13.63 -3.18 -28.15
CA ASP A 138 12.58 -3.23 -29.17
C ASP A 138 11.39 -4.05 -28.70
N TYR A 139 11.61 -5.16 -27.98
CA TYR A 139 10.52 -5.92 -27.39
C TYR A 139 9.68 -5.09 -26.42
N VAL A 140 10.31 -4.31 -25.55
CA VAL A 140 9.58 -3.44 -24.61
C VAL A 140 8.87 -2.31 -25.35
N ARG A 141 9.48 -1.71 -26.37
CA ARG A 141 8.85 -0.68 -27.23
C ARG A 141 7.62 -1.23 -27.96
N ILE A 142 7.74 -2.41 -28.57
CA ILE A 142 6.63 -3.07 -29.26
C ILE A 142 5.49 -3.34 -28.27
N VAL A 143 5.80 -3.92 -27.11
CA VAL A 143 4.79 -4.19 -26.07
C VAL A 143 4.13 -2.89 -25.59
N ALA A 144 4.90 -1.82 -25.37
CA ALA A 144 4.37 -0.52 -24.98
C ALA A 144 3.45 0.08 -26.07
N ALA A 145 3.85 0.00 -27.33
CA ALA A 145 3.05 0.46 -28.47
C ALA A 145 1.75 -0.32 -28.60
N LEU A 146 1.79 -1.66 -28.46
CA LEU A 146 0.60 -2.51 -28.42
C LEU A 146 -0.32 -2.13 -27.23
N CYS A 147 0.26 -1.85 -26.05
CA CYS A 147 -0.51 -1.40 -24.89
C CYS A 147 -1.20 -0.05 -25.17
N ASN A 148 -0.50 0.92 -25.78
CA ASN A 148 -1.09 2.21 -26.12
C ASN A 148 -2.17 2.09 -27.21
N LYS A 149 -1.99 1.18 -28.19
CA LYS A 149 -2.89 1.03 -29.33
C LYS A 149 -4.19 0.30 -28.98
N TYR A 150 -4.10 -0.76 -28.17
CA TYR A 150 -5.21 -1.69 -27.97
C TYR A 150 -5.80 -1.68 -26.57
N ARG A 151 -5.21 -0.96 -25.61
CA ARG A 151 -5.80 -0.78 -24.28
C ARG A 151 -6.30 0.65 -24.11
N PRO A 152 -7.35 0.86 -23.30
CA PRO A 152 -7.74 2.20 -22.88
C PRO A 152 -6.56 2.94 -22.22
N PRO A 153 -6.51 4.27 -22.26
CA PRO A 153 -5.51 5.04 -21.52
C PRO A 153 -5.50 4.65 -20.03
N LEU A 154 -4.34 4.77 -19.38
CA LEU A 154 -4.21 4.44 -17.96
C LEU A 154 -5.01 5.39 -17.06
N SER A 155 -5.26 6.61 -17.52
CA SER A 155 -6.05 7.62 -16.83
C SER A 155 -6.84 8.40 -17.86
N VAL A 156 -8.10 8.68 -17.54
CA VAL A 156 -8.94 9.65 -18.22
C VAL A 156 -9.38 10.61 -17.13
N SER A 157 -9.04 11.89 -17.27
CA SER A 157 -9.44 12.90 -16.29
C SER A 157 -10.97 12.95 -16.25
N SER A 158 -11.53 12.82 -15.05
CA SER A 158 -12.96 13.00 -14.78
C SER A 158 -13.19 14.26 -13.93
N GLU A 159 -14.45 14.71 -13.83
CA GLU A 159 -14.83 15.77 -12.90
C GLU A 159 -14.54 15.35 -11.44
N GLU A 160 -14.80 14.08 -11.10
CA GLU A 160 -14.47 13.52 -9.78
C GLU A 160 -12.97 13.63 -9.45
N ASP A 161 -12.09 13.48 -10.44
CA ASP A 161 -10.65 13.65 -10.24
C ASP A 161 -10.26 15.10 -9.95
N GLN A 162 -10.95 16.06 -10.59
CA GLN A 162 -10.72 17.49 -10.34
C GLN A 162 -11.18 17.88 -8.94
N GLU A 163 -12.36 17.42 -8.52
CA GLU A 163 -12.88 17.62 -7.16
C GLU A 163 -11.94 17.00 -6.12
N LEU A 164 -11.48 15.77 -6.37
CA LEU A 164 -10.53 15.08 -5.50
C LEU A 164 -9.19 15.84 -5.41
N ALA A 165 -8.68 16.33 -6.54
CA ALA A 165 -7.45 17.12 -6.58
C ALA A 165 -7.61 18.43 -5.79
N ALA A 166 -8.71 19.16 -5.98
CA ALA A 166 -9.02 20.37 -5.23
C ALA A 166 -9.10 20.09 -3.71
N LYS A 167 -9.79 19.01 -3.33
CA LYS A 167 -9.85 18.55 -1.92
C LYS A 167 -8.47 18.23 -1.36
N MET A 168 -7.64 17.50 -2.12
CA MET A 168 -6.27 17.17 -1.71
C MET A 168 -5.40 18.42 -1.52
N LEU A 169 -5.49 19.40 -2.42
CA LEU A 169 -4.77 20.66 -2.35
C LEU A 169 -5.25 21.53 -1.17
N HIS A 170 -6.55 21.58 -0.92
CA HIS A 170 -7.09 22.28 0.25
C HIS A 170 -6.61 21.65 1.56
N LEU A 171 -6.64 20.32 1.66
CA LEU A 171 -6.16 19.60 2.85
C LEU A 171 -4.65 19.75 3.05
N SER A 172 -3.86 19.85 1.97
CA SER A 172 -2.39 19.89 2.08
C SER A 172 -1.87 21.13 2.81
N GLN A 173 -2.65 22.22 2.79
CA GLN A 173 -2.38 23.48 3.46
C GLN A 173 -2.67 23.45 4.97
N ARG A 174 -3.35 22.40 5.46
CA ARG A 174 -3.76 22.29 6.86
C ARG A 174 -2.68 21.64 7.72
N VAL A 175 -2.57 22.14 8.95
CA VAL A 175 -1.82 21.48 10.03
C VAL A 175 -2.60 20.28 10.57
N ASN A 176 -1.90 19.37 11.25
CA ASN A 176 -2.54 18.22 11.89
C ASN A 176 -2.89 18.58 13.35
N THR A 177 -4.10 19.07 13.55
CA THR A 177 -4.60 19.48 14.87
C THR A 177 -4.67 18.32 15.86
N LEU A 178 -4.91 17.09 15.39
CA LEU A 178 -4.89 15.92 16.27
C LEU A 178 -3.48 15.56 16.72
N GLN A 179 -2.47 15.73 15.86
CA GLN A 179 -1.07 15.61 16.27
C GLN A 179 -0.76 16.60 17.39
N GLU A 180 -1.10 17.88 17.20
CA GLU A 180 -0.87 18.92 18.21
C GLU A 180 -1.54 18.57 19.53
N ARG A 181 -2.79 18.11 19.48
CA ARG A 181 -3.53 17.63 20.67
C ARG A 181 -2.81 16.48 21.37
N VAL A 182 -2.41 15.44 20.63
CA VAL A 182 -1.71 14.27 21.19
C VAL A 182 -0.40 14.66 21.86
N GLU A 183 0.35 15.59 21.26
CA GLU A 183 1.64 16.05 21.78
C GLU A 183 1.47 16.98 22.99
N ASN A 184 0.52 17.92 22.94
CA ASN A 184 0.27 18.90 24.01
C ASN A 184 -0.36 18.26 25.26
N GLU A 185 -1.32 17.34 25.09
CA GLU A 185 -1.97 16.64 26.19
C GLU A 185 -1.16 15.41 26.67
N GLY A 186 -0.04 15.07 25.99
CA GLY A 186 0.79 13.91 26.34
C GLY A 186 0.07 12.57 26.21
N LEU A 187 -0.88 12.46 25.27
CA LEU A 187 -1.71 11.26 25.10
C LEU A 187 -0.90 10.02 24.72
N ASP A 188 0.31 10.20 24.19
CA ASP A 188 1.24 9.11 23.89
C ASP A 188 1.93 8.51 25.12
N ARG A 189 1.96 9.24 26.24
CA ARG A 189 2.55 8.81 27.52
C ARG A 189 1.50 8.37 28.54
N ARG A 190 0.23 8.72 28.32
CA ARG A 190 -0.89 8.37 29.19
C ARG A 190 -1.02 6.85 29.32
N GLY A 191 -1.27 6.39 30.56
CA GLY A 191 -1.66 5.02 30.83
C GLY A 191 -3.04 4.76 30.25
N LEU A 192 -3.11 3.90 29.23
CA LEU A 192 -4.36 3.51 28.57
C LEU A 192 -4.62 2.03 28.84
N ILE A 193 -5.89 1.69 29.05
CA ILE A 193 -6.36 0.30 29.09
C ILE A 193 -6.51 -0.15 27.64
N TRP A 194 -5.75 -1.18 27.27
CA TRP A 194 -5.74 -1.75 25.93
C TRP A 194 -6.61 -2.99 25.90
N LYS A 195 -7.51 -3.07 24.93
CA LYS A 195 -8.34 -4.23 24.61
C LYS A 195 -8.02 -4.70 23.19
N THR A 196 -8.25 -5.96 22.86
CA THR A 196 -8.25 -6.38 21.46
C THR A 196 -9.41 -5.68 20.75
N VAL A 197 -9.22 -5.28 19.50
CA VAL A 197 -10.19 -4.47 18.75
C VAL A 197 -11.49 -5.20 18.41
N ASP A 198 -11.46 -6.53 18.44
CA ASP A 198 -12.60 -7.43 18.27
C ASP A 198 -13.33 -7.75 19.58
N ALA A 199 -12.78 -7.32 20.73
CA ALA A 199 -13.46 -7.48 22.00
C ALA A 199 -14.82 -6.76 21.99
N ALA A 200 -15.79 -7.35 22.69
CA ALA A 200 -17.10 -6.74 22.90
C ALA A 200 -16.95 -5.32 23.46
N ASP A 201 -17.80 -4.41 22.97
CA ASP A 201 -17.91 -3.02 23.42
C ASP A 201 -16.66 -2.14 23.19
N VAL A 202 -15.79 -2.47 22.25
CA VAL A 202 -14.70 -1.57 21.81
C VAL A 202 -15.22 -0.55 20.80
N ALA A 203 -15.12 0.74 21.14
CA ALA A 203 -15.56 1.86 20.30
C ALA A 203 -16.95 1.62 19.67
N PRO A 204 -17.99 1.40 20.50
CA PRO A 204 -19.34 1.06 20.01
C PRO A 204 -20.00 2.21 19.25
N ASP A 205 -19.59 3.44 19.53
CA ASP A 205 -20.05 4.68 18.90
C ASP A 205 -19.20 5.10 17.69
N PHE A 206 -18.26 4.25 17.26
CA PHE A 206 -17.42 4.56 16.11
C PHE A 206 -18.25 4.62 14.82
N PRO A 207 -18.01 5.61 13.93
CA PRO A 207 -18.77 5.79 12.70
C PRO A 207 -18.87 4.54 11.83
N LEU A 208 -20.05 4.27 11.27
CA LEU A 208 -20.24 3.27 10.22
C LEU A 208 -20.09 3.93 8.85
N TYR A 209 -19.30 3.30 7.97
CA TYR A 209 -19.02 3.84 6.65
C TYR A 209 -19.29 2.84 5.55
N THR A 210 -19.77 3.32 4.41
CA THR A 210 -19.77 2.55 3.17
C THR A 210 -18.36 2.49 2.56
N GLU A 211 -18.15 1.63 1.58
CA GLU A 211 -16.89 1.58 0.83
C GLU A 211 -16.60 2.93 0.15
N ASN A 212 -17.64 3.63 -0.32
CA ASN A 212 -17.49 4.94 -0.94
C ASN A 212 -17.05 6.02 0.06
N ASP A 213 -17.58 6.01 1.29
CA ASP A 213 -17.16 6.96 2.33
C ASP A 213 -15.68 6.74 2.70
N LEU A 214 -15.26 5.48 2.81
CA LEU A 214 -13.86 5.11 3.04
C LEU A 214 -12.95 5.52 1.88
N ARG A 215 -13.41 5.39 0.63
CA ARG A 215 -12.71 5.89 -0.56
C ARG A 215 -12.51 7.41 -0.49
N GLN A 216 -13.53 8.15 -0.02
CA GLN A 216 -13.49 9.60 0.16
C GLN A 216 -12.58 10.06 1.31
N LEU A 217 -12.48 9.27 2.38
CA LEU A 217 -11.57 9.52 3.51
C LEU A 217 -10.11 9.23 3.17
N THR A 218 -9.87 8.12 2.46
CA THR A 218 -8.51 7.67 2.10
C THR A 218 -7.94 8.38 0.87
N LEU A 219 -8.79 9.11 0.13
CA LEU A 219 -8.48 9.84 -1.10
C LEU A 219 -7.93 8.93 -2.20
N GLY A 220 -8.45 7.69 -2.27
CA GLY A 220 -8.14 6.76 -3.34
C GLY A 220 -8.34 5.28 -3.00
N ILE A 221 -8.68 4.50 -4.03
CA ILE A 221 -8.92 3.05 -3.95
C ILE A 221 -7.67 2.28 -3.50
N TYR A 222 -6.48 2.75 -3.86
CA TYR A 222 -5.23 2.07 -3.51
C TYR A 222 -5.04 1.98 -1.99
N GLN A 223 -5.26 3.06 -1.26
CA GLN A 223 -5.14 3.09 0.20
C GLN A 223 -6.18 2.18 0.87
N LEU A 224 -7.39 2.11 0.31
CA LEU A 224 -8.44 1.23 0.78
C LEU A 224 -8.09 -0.26 0.58
N ARG A 225 -7.59 -0.62 -0.61
CA ARG A 225 -7.07 -1.98 -0.87
C ARG A 225 -5.88 -2.31 0.02
N MET A 226 -4.97 -1.35 0.23
CA MET A 226 -3.87 -1.53 1.18
C MET A 226 -4.38 -1.79 2.58
N ALA A 227 -5.44 -1.10 3.03
CA ALA A 227 -6.04 -1.34 4.35
C ALA A 227 -6.50 -2.79 4.49
N GLN A 228 -7.18 -3.34 3.48
CA GLN A 228 -7.61 -4.74 3.47
C GLN A 228 -6.44 -5.72 3.57
N PHE A 229 -5.37 -5.51 2.77
CA PHE A 229 -4.17 -6.35 2.87
C PHE A 229 -3.46 -6.20 4.22
N TYR A 230 -3.43 -5.00 4.77
CA TYR A 230 -2.85 -4.75 6.09
C TYR A 230 -3.68 -5.45 7.19
N SER A 231 -5.00 -5.49 7.03
CA SER A 231 -5.88 -6.23 7.95
C SER A 231 -5.64 -7.75 7.86
N GLN A 232 -5.41 -8.29 6.66
CA GLN A 232 -5.10 -9.72 6.49
C GLN A 232 -3.85 -10.16 7.28
N GLU A 233 -2.84 -9.30 7.39
CA GLU A 233 -1.63 -9.56 8.16
C GLU A 233 -1.84 -9.48 9.70
N HIS A 234 -3.00 -9.01 10.15
CA HIS A 234 -3.36 -8.87 11.56
C HIS A 234 -4.53 -9.75 11.99
N PHE A 235 -5.05 -10.60 11.12
CA PHE A 235 -5.90 -11.69 11.58
C PHE A 235 -5.04 -12.79 12.17
N ASP A 236 -5.38 -13.24 13.38
CA ASP A 236 -4.81 -14.45 13.95
C ASP A 236 -5.42 -15.71 13.30
N ILE A 237 -4.93 -16.87 13.73
CA ILE A 237 -5.34 -18.18 13.21
C ILE A 237 -6.82 -18.47 13.52
N ASP A 238 -7.35 -17.87 14.59
CA ASP A 238 -8.73 -18.04 15.05
C ASP A 238 -9.67 -16.97 14.43
N GLY A 239 -9.14 -16.10 13.57
CA GLY A 239 -9.87 -15.02 12.91
C GLY A 239 -10.08 -13.77 13.76
N GLY A 240 -9.46 -13.71 14.95
CA GLY A 240 -9.36 -12.52 15.79
C GLY A 240 -8.45 -11.47 15.19
N PHE A 241 -8.68 -10.19 15.51
CA PHE A 241 -7.93 -9.08 14.92
C PHE A 241 -6.91 -8.53 15.91
N ASP A 242 -5.62 -8.83 15.70
CA ASP A 242 -4.49 -8.51 16.60
C ASP A 242 -4.07 -7.03 16.51
N ILE A 243 -5.01 -6.15 16.87
CA ILE A 243 -4.77 -4.72 17.09
C ILE A 243 -5.31 -4.36 18.47
N LEU A 244 -4.47 -3.69 19.26
CA LEU A 244 -4.88 -3.19 20.57
C LEU A 244 -5.49 -1.80 20.44
N VAL A 245 -6.69 -1.63 20.97
CA VAL A 245 -7.44 -0.37 20.95
C VAL A 245 -7.78 0.09 22.37
N SER A 246 -7.86 1.41 22.53
CA SER A 246 -8.32 2.09 23.74
C SER A 246 -9.22 3.25 23.36
N ASP A 247 -10.40 3.32 23.97
CA ASP A 247 -11.47 4.31 23.76
C ASP A 247 -11.76 5.13 25.03
N GLY A 248 -10.87 5.06 26.03
CA GLY A 248 -11.05 5.73 27.33
C GLY A 248 -10.96 7.26 27.30
N VAL A 249 -10.75 7.86 26.13
CA VAL A 249 -10.79 9.32 25.93
C VAL A 249 -11.98 9.63 25.02
N PRO A 250 -13.01 10.36 25.49
CA PRO A 250 -14.18 10.67 24.69
C PRO A 250 -13.83 11.28 23.32
N GLY A 251 -14.47 10.77 22.27
CA GLY A 251 -14.25 11.20 20.87
C GLY A 251 -12.87 10.84 20.31
N LEU A 252 -12.15 9.89 20.92
CA LEU A 252 -10.81 9.49 20.50
C LEU A 252 -10.59 7.98 20.65
N VAL A 253 -10.30 7.33 19.51
CA VAL A 253 -9.77 5.97 19.49
C VAL A 253 -8.24 6.03 19.43
N SER A 254 -7.58 5.37 20.38
CA SER A 254 -6.14 5.12 20.36
C SER A 254 -5.88 3.67 19.99
N ALA A 255 -4.90 3.40 19.13
CA ALA A 255 -4.58 2.04 18.69
C ALA A 255 -3.06 1.78 18.67
N LYS A 256 -2.66 0.53 18.88
CA LYS A 256 -1.31 0.02 18.61
C LYS A 256 -1.40 -1.03 17.52
N ILE A 257 -0.64 -0.82 16.46
CA ILE A 257 -0.59 -1.71 15.31
C ILE A 257 0.84 -2.04 14.96
N GLN A 258 1.08 -3.30 14.62
CA GLN A 258 2.39 -3.82 14.26
C GLN A 258 2.82 -3.35 12.85
N SER A 259 4.12 -3.10 12.67
CA SER A 259 4.65 -2.75 11.36
C SER A 259 4.78 -3.98 10.47
N ARG A 260 4.22 -3.92 9.26
CA ARG A 260 4.40 -4.95 8.23
C ARG A 260 5.83 -5.18 7.75
N HIS A 261 6.70 -4.18 7.94
CA HIS A 261 8.07 -4.20 7.43
C HIS A 261 9.08 -4.63 8.50
N VAL A 262 8.70 -4.57 9.78
CA VAL A 262 9.59 -4.83 10.92
C VAL A 262 8.78 -5.42 12.06
N SER A 263 8.95 -6.72 12.31
CA SER A 263 8.22 -7.47 13.35
C SER A 263 8.45 -6.96 14.78
N ALA A 264 9.56 -6.28 15.06
CA ALA A 264 9.81 -5.68 16.38
C ALA A 264 9.19 -4.29 16.58
N LYS A 265 8.57 -3.70 15.55
CA LYS A 265 8.17 -2.29 15.57
C LYS A 265 6.65 -2.10 15.56
N GLN A 266 6.12 -1.56 16.65
CA GLN A 266 4.73 -1.11 16.73
C GLN A 266 4.60 0.40 16.55
N TYR A 267 3.47 0.82 15.98
CA TYR A 267 3.09 2.22 15.85
C TYR A 267 1.85 2.52 16.69
N LYS A 268 1.91 3.64 17.44
CA LYS A 268 0.74 4.23 18.07
C LYS A 268 -0.01 5.11 17.06
N CYS A 269 -1.32 4.98 17.08
CA CYS A 269 -2.27 5.64 16.21
C CYS A 269 -3.37 6.29 17.05
N TRP A 270 -3.91 7.40 16.58
CA TRP A 270 -5.03 8.13 17.17
C TRP A 270 -6.00 8.54 16.07
N ILE A 271 -7.28 8.35 16.32
CA ILE A 271 -8.37 8.68 15.40
C ILE A 271 -9.40 9.48 16.21
N GLY A 272 -9.56 10.75 15.85
CA GLY A 272 -10.59 11.62 16.41
C GLY A 272 -11.89 11.45 15.65
N TYR A 273 -13.00 11.42 16.38
CA TYR A 273 -14.34 11.34 15.82
C TYR A 273 -15.35 12.07 16.71
N ASN A 274 -16.36 12.65 16.09
CA ASN A 274 -17.49 13.30 16.75
C ASN A 274 -18.73 13.19 15.86
N ASP A 275 -19.92 13.19 16.47
CA ASP A 275 -21.19 13.27 15.74
C ASP A 275 -21.32 12.26 14.58
N GLY A 276 -20.80 11.04 14.80
CA GLY A 276 -20.82 9.98 13.80
C GLY A 276 -19.84 10.17 12.62
N VAL A 277 -18.82 11.03 12.74
CA VAL A 277 -17.84 11.29 11.68
C VAL A 277 -16.40 11.30 12.22
N VAL A 278 -15.48 10.64 11.50
CA VAL A 278 -14.03 10.76 11.72
C VAL A 278 -13.57 12.15 11.29
N ASN A 279 -13.00 12.91 12.23
CA ASN A 279 -12.62 14.31 12.04
C ASN A 279 -11.10 14.55 12.02
N GLY A 280 -10.29 13.54 12.36
CA GLY A 280 -8.83 13.65 12.32
C GLY A 280 -8.12 12.34 12.63
N TRP A 281 -6.85 12.25 12.24
CA TRP A 281 -5.99 11.11 12.52
C TRP A 281 -4.52 11.50 12.68
N TYR A 282 -3.81 10.73 13.50
CA TYR A 282 -2.37 10.86 13.69
C TYR A 282 -1.75 9.49 13.95
N CYS A 283 -0.60 9.23 13.34
CA CYS A 283 0.15 7.98 13.54
C CYS A 283 1.63 8.31 13.75
N LYS A 284 2.33 7.58 14.63
CA LYS A 284 3.79 7.72 14.83
C LYS A 284 4.65 7.16 13.68
N CYS A 285 4.04 6.71 12.58
CA CYS A 285 4.81 6.25 11.41
C CYS A 285 5.43 7.41 10.62
N LYS A 286 6.37 7.09 9.73
CA LYS A 286 7.17 8.08 8.99
C LYS A 286 6.34 9.18 8.31
N ALA A 287 5.18 8.82 7.76
CA ALA A 287 4.26 9.70 7.05
C ALA A 287 2.94 9.95 7.81
N GLY A 288 2.88 9.59 9.08
CA GLY A 288 1.64 9.57 9.87
C GLY A 288 1.16 10.93 10.37
N THR A 289 1.90 12.00 10.06
CA THR A 289 1.52 13.40 10.32
C THR A 289 0.59 13.97 9.25
N ARG A 290 0.50 13.35 8.07
CA ARG A 290 -0.33 13.86 6.96
C ARG A 290 -1.82 13.92 7.30
N VAL A 291 -2.47 14.94 6.74
CA VAL A 291 -3.93 15.10 6.72
C VAL A 291 -4.51 14.84 5.33
N VAL A 292 -3.67 14.82 4.29
CA VAL A 292 -4.06 14.38 2.95
C VAL A 292 -4.13 12.85 2.94
N GLY A 293 -5.33 12.30 3.10
CA GLY A 293 -5.58 10.86 3.20
C GLY A 293 -4.89 10.22 4.41
N MET A 294 -4.90 8.89 4.47
CA MET A 294 -4.49 8.14 5.66
C MET A 294 -3.28 7.27 5.39
N CYS A 295 -2.36 7.10 6.35
CA CYS A 295 -1.33 6.08 6.25
C CYS A 295 -1.95 4.68 6.36
N GLY A 296 -1.23 3.64 5.90
CA GLY A 296 -1.75 2.25 5.89
C GLY A 296 -2.28 1.78 7.24
N HIS A 297 -1.63 2.20 8.33
CA HIS A 297 -2.05 1.90 9.70
C HIS A 297 -3.42 2.49 10.05
N ILE A 298 -3.58 3.80 9.82
CA ILE A 298 -4.85 4.50 10.10
C ILE A 298 -5.96 3.96 9.21
N SER A 299 -5.69 3.77 7.91
CA SER A 299 -6.69 3.24 6.99
C SER A 299 -7.14 1.84 7.38
N CYS A 300 -6.24 0.99 7.87
CA CYS A 300 -6.55 -0.36 8.37
C CYS A 300 -7.49 -0.31 9.58
N ILE A 301 -7.15 0.49 10.60
CA ILE A 301 -7.95 0.63 11.82
C ILE A 301 -9.34 1.22 11.51
N VAL A 302 -9.38 2.32 10.73
CA VAL A 302 -10.64 2.96 10.33
C VAL A 302 -11.49 1.97 9.53
N TRP A 303 -10.92 1.31 8.51
CA TRP A 303 -11.64 0.33 7.70
C TRP A 303 -12.24 -0.79 8.54
N TYR A 304 -11.47 -1.37 9.47
CA TYR A 304 -11.96 -2.45 10.30
C TYR A 304 -13.10 -2.00 11.23
N LEU A 305 -12.91 -0.90 11.97
CA LEU A 305 -13.88 -0.41 12.95
C LEU A 305 -15.19 0.08 12.30
N SER A 306 -15.11 0.71 11.13
CA SER A 306 -16.28 1.32 10.47
C SER A 306 -16.98 0.43 9.46
N TYR A 307 -16.32 -0.61 8.96
CA TYR A 307 -16.84 -1.44 7.87
C TYR A 307 -16.52 -2.92 8.05
N GLY A 308 -15.24 -3.29 8.18
CA GLY A 308 -14.77 -4.67 8.14
C GLY A 308 -15.39 -5.57 9.20
N ARG A 309 -15.44 -5.14 10.47
CA ARG A 309 -16.01 -5.93 11.58
C ARG A 309 -17.52 -6.18 11.47
N HIS A 310 -18.20 -5.44 10.59
CA HIS A 310 -19.64 -5.54 10.35
C HIS A 310 -19.98 -6.37 9.12
N GLN A 311 -18.97 -6.94 8.45
CA GLN A 311 -19.18 -7.84 7.32
C GLN A 311 -19.09 -9.30 7.78
N GLU A 312 -20.00 -10.14 7.28
CA GLU A 312 -20.00 -11.58 7.57
C GLU A 312 -18.72 -12.29 7.06
N SER A 313 -18.11 -11.77 5.99
CA SER A 313 -17.04 -12.41 5.22
C SER A 313 -15.61 -12.03 5.63
N VAL A 314 -15.44 -11.07 6.55
CA VAL A 314 -14.12 -10.51 6.92
C VAL A 314 -13.42 -11.33 8.04
N LYS A 315 -14.04 -12.43 8.49
CA LYS A 315 -13.45 -13.32 9.50
C LYS A 315 -12.29 -14.13 8.89
N GLY A 316 -11.07 -13.66 9.15
CA GLY A 316 -9.83 -14.42 8.97
C GLY A 316 -9.43 -14.77 7.52
N VAL A 317 -8.25 -15.35 7.38
CA VAL A 317 -7.83 -16.02 6.15
C VAL A 317 -8.81 -17.19 5.93
N ARG A 318 -9.54 -17.20 4.81
CA ARG A 318 -10.31 -18.39 4.41
C ARG A 318 -9.35 -19.58 4.41
N ASN A 319 -9.57 -20.52 5.31
CA ASN A 319 -8.79 -21.75 5.32
C ASN A 319 -9.25 -22.61 4.15
N TRP A 320 -8.68 -22.39 2.96
CA TRP A 320 -9.01 -23.19 1.77
C TRP A 320 -8.74 -24.68 1.96
N THR A 321 -7.95 -25.08 2.98
CA THR A 321 -7.74 -26.50 3.26
C THR A 321 -9.01 -27.20 3.75
N THR A 322 -10.02 -26.48 4.25
CA THR A 322 -11.31 -27.09 4.63
C THR A 322 -12.18 -27.43 3.42
N GLU A 323 -11.88 -26.85 2.25
CA GLU A 323 -12.55 -27.13 0.97
C GLU A 323 -11.74 -28.14 0.12
N LEU A 324 -10.63 -28.64 0.64
CA LEU A 324 -9.80 -29.66 0.00
C LEU A 324 -10.11 -31.00 0.66
N GLU A 325 -10.32 -32.04 -0.15
CA GLU A 325 -10.37 -33.42 0.34
C GLU A 325 -8.96 -33.87 0.73
N ASP A 326 -8.79 -34.32 1.98
CA ASP A 326 -7.53 -34.91 2.44
C ASP A 326 -7.54 -36.41 2.13
N ALA A 327 -6.75 -36.82 1.14
CA ALA A 327 -6.64 -38.24 0.76
C ALA A 327 -6.02 -39.13 1.86
N SER A 328 -5.46 -38.55 2.93
CA SER A 328 -4.99 -39.27 4.11
C SER A 328 -6.05 -39.44 5.20
N ASP A 329 -7.21 -38.78 5.07
CA ASP A 329 -8.40 -38.95 5.91
C ASP A 329 -9.16 -40.20 5.47
N ILE A 330 -8.55 -41.37 5.74
CA ILE A 330 -9.16 -42.67 5.52
C ILE A 330 -9.92 -43.03 6.80
N PRO A 331 -11.26 -43.20 6.76
CA PRO A 331 -12.02 -43.64 7.92
C PRO A 331 -11.41 -44.95 8.44
N GLU A 332 -11.11 -45.03 9.74
CA GLU A 332 -10.69 -46.28 10.35
C GLU A 332 -11.75 -47.35 10.04
N VAL A 333 -11.33 -48.42 9.37
CA VAL A 333 -12.18 -49.59 9.17
C VAL A 333 -12.41 -50.17 10.56
N ILE A 334 -13.63 -49.98 11.08
CA ILE A 334 -14.09 -50.66 12.28
C ILE A 334 -14.12 -52.15 11.93
N ASP A 335 -13.09 -52.87 12.37
CA ASP A 335 -13.00 -54.32 12.27
C ASP A 335 -13.91 -54.93 13.35
N ASP A 336 -15.20 -55.05 13.04
CA ASP A 336 -16.22 -55.70 13.88
C ASP A 336 -16.08 -57.23 13.87
N SER A 337 -14.89 -57.75 14.14
CA SER A 337 -14.70 -59.17 14.46
C SER A 337 -13.62 -59.39 15.51
N ASP A 338 -14.02 -59.33 16.78
CA ASP A 338 -13.57 -60.24 17.84
C ASP A 338 -14.51 -60.12 19.06
N SER A 339 -15.70 -60.72 18.96
CA SER A 339 -16.52 -61.07 20.11
C SER A 339 -16.04 -62.41 20.67
N SER A 340 -15.11 -62.38 21.62
CA SER A 340 -14.88 -63.52 22.50
C SER A 340 -15.90 -63.46 23.64
N ASP A 341 -16.90 -64.33 23.57
CA ASP A 341 -17.81 -64.66 24.67
C ASP A 341 -16.99 -65.22 25.85
N ASP A 342 -17.06 -64.58 27.00
CA ASP A 342 -16.83 -65.19 28.32
C ASP A 342 -17.39 -64.27 29.41
N ASP A 343 -18.65 -64.51 29.79
CA ASP A 343 -19.21 -64.06 31.07
C ASP A 343 -20.25 -65.10 31.53
N ASP A 344 -19.78 -66.10 32.29
CA ASP A 344 -20.63 -66.89 33.18
C ASP A 344 -20.14 -66.60 34.61
N ASN A 345 -20.96 -65.84 35.31
CA ASN A 345 -20.72 -65.32 36.63
C ASN A 345 -21.67 -66.01 37.62
N ILE A 346 -21.11 -66.35 38.79
CA ILE A 346 -21.77 -66.34 40.11
C ILE A 346 -22.22 -67.69 40.74
N VAL A 347 -21.31 -68.18 41.60
CA VAL A 347 -21.40 -68.41 43.07
C VAL A 347 -22.39 -69.44 43.64
N THR A 348 -21.77 -70.39 44.34
CA THR A 348 -22.25 -71.29 45.41
C THR A 348 -22.61 -70.58 46.71
N GLU A 349 -23.68 -71.08 47.34
CA GLU A 349 -24.19 -70.96 48.72
C GLU A 349 -23.45 -70.15 49.81
N GLU A 350 -24.32 -69.43 50.55
CA GLU A 350 -24.25 -68.75 51.87
C GLU A 350 -23.57 -67.38 52.00
#